data_AF-A0A6J4NVI4-F1
#
_entry.id   AF-A0A6J4NVI4-F1
#
_cell.length_a   1.000
_cell.length_b   1.000
_cell.length_c   1.000
_cell.angle_alpha   90.00
_cell.angle_beta   90.00
_cell.angle_gamma   90.00
#
_symmetry.space_group_name_H-M   'P 1'
#
loop_
_entity.id
_entity.type
_entity.pdbx_description
1 polymer ?
#
loop_
_entity_poly.entity_id
_entity_poly.type
_entity_poly.pdbx_seq_one_letter_code
_entity_poly.pdbx_strand_id
1 'polypeptide(L)'
;MAKCSGITQVGTACKGIPIEGSQWCHAHHPDRSDDRRRHGSRGGKRGGRGRPQVEVNAVKTQLQELVDGVLAGKVERADAAVVGQLLGTYIRAVGAELKVREQLEVVERLETLEEGLRAQRGGYNREA
;
A
#
# COMPACT_ATOMS: atom_id res chain seq x y z
N MET A 1 -7.45 7.53 -33.30
CA MET A 1 -7.13 7.74 -31.86
C MET A 1 -5.79 8.44 -31.76
N ALA A 2 -5.75 9.62 -31.14
CA ALA A 2 -4.48 10.28 -30.84
C ALA A 2 -3.68 9.43 -29.84
N LYS A 3 -2.36 9.35 -30.02
CA LYS A 3 -1.44 8.64 -29.13
C LYS A 3 -0.57 9.66 -28.41
N CYS A 4 -0.12 9.30 -27.22
CA CYS A 4 0.80 10.12 -26.44
C CYS A 4 2.11 10.37 -27.20
N SER A 5 2.53 11.63 -27.28
CA SER A 5 3.81 12.04 -27.90
C SER A 5 5.06 11.71 -27.07
N GLY A 6 4.90 11.06 -25.91
CA GLY A 6 5.98 10.72 -24.99
C GLY A 6 6.79 9.48 -25.42
N ILE A 7 8.07 9.45 -25.05
CA ILE A 7 8.96 8.29 -25.20
C ILE A 7 9.13 7.61 -23.84
N THR A 8 8.94 6.29 -23.82
CA THR A 8 9.10 5.46 -22.62
C THR A 8 10.57 5.36 -22.19
N GLN A 9 10.83 4.90 -20.96
CA GLN A 9 12.19 4.68 -20.45
C GLN A 9 13.03 3.71 -21.30
N VAL A 10 12.38 2.76 -21.99
CA VAL A 10 13.04 1.80 -22.90
C VAL A 10 13.19 2.35 -24.32
N GLY A 11 12.96 3.65 -24.54
CA GLY A 11 13.17 4.33 -25.83
C GLY A 11 12.06 4.14 -26.87
N THR A 12 10.97 3.46 -26.53
CA THR A 12 9.84 3.23 -27.46
C THR A 12 8.75 4.27 -27.31
N ALA A 13 8.01 4.53 -28.40
CA ALA A 13 6.88 5.46 -28.39
C ALA A 13 5.77 5.01 -27.43
N CYS A 14 5.25 5.95 -26.63
CA CYS A 14 4.20 5.67 -25.67
C CYS A 14 2.88 5.31 -26.36
N LYS A 15 2.31 4.16 -25.97
CA LYS A 15 1.01 3.70 -26.47
C LYS A 15 -0.19 4.25 -25.68
N GLY A 16 0.05 5.15 -24.73
CA GLY A 16 -0.98 5.72 -23.88
C GLY A 16 -1.90 6.69 -24.63
N ILE A 17 -3.13 6.83 -24.14
CA ILE A 17 -4.10 7.80 -24.65
C ILE A 17 -3.79 9.17 -24.03
N PRO A 18 -3.67 10.24 -24.83
CA PRO A 18 -3.51 11.60 -24.31
C PRO A 18 -4.69 12.01 -23.43
N ILE A 19 -4.42 12.83 -22.43
CA ILE A 19 -5.51 13.47 -21.68
C ILE A 19 -6.19 14.53 -22.55
N GLU A 20 -7.45 14.84 -22.27
CA GLU A 20 -8.22 15.83 -23.03
C GLU A 20 -7.49 17.17 -23.11
N GLY A 21 -7.41 17.74 -24.32
CA GLY A 21 -6.70 19.00 -24.58
C GLY A 21 -5.16 18.91 -24.56
N SER A 22 -4.58 17.72 -24.42
CA SER A 22 -3.13 17.51 -24.38
C SER A 22 -2.66 16.51 -25.43
N GLN A 23 -1.39 16.62 -25.81
CA GLN A 23 -0.69 15.62 -26.63
C GLN A 23 -0.01 14.53 -25.79
N TRP A 24 -0.03 14.65 -24.47
CA TRP A 24 0.62 13.72 -23.55
C TRP A 24 -0.40 12.96 -22.70
N CYS A 25 -0.10 11.69 -22.39
CA CYS A 25 -0.85 10.95 -21.37
C CYS A 25 -0.43 11.41 -19.96
N HIS A 26 -1.19 11.00 -18.94
CA HIS A 26 -0.91 11.31 -17.54
C HIS A 26 0.55 11.01 -17.12
N ALA A 27 1.14 9.93 -17.66
CA ALA A 27 2.51 9.52 -17.34
C ALA A 27 3.59 10.42 -17.98
N HIS A 28 3.32 11.07 -19.11
CA HIS A 28 4.30 11.88 -19.84
C HIS A 28 4.01 13.39 -19.81
N HIS A 29 2.87 13.81 -19.24
CA HIS A 29 2.53 15.24 -19.13
C HIS A 29 3.58 15.97 -18.26
N PRO A 30 4.20 17.07 -18.74
CA PRO A 30 5.20 17.82 -17.99
C PRO A 30 4.67 18.36 -16.66
N ASP A 31 3.49 18.99 -16.70
CA ASP A 31 2.90 19.65 -15.53
C ASP A 31 2.40 18.68 -14.46
N ARG A 32 2.29 17.38 -14.76
CA ARG A 32 1.89 16.35 -13.79
C ARG A 32 3.06 15.61 -13.16
N SER A 33 4.29 16.06 -13.41
CA SER A 33 5.49 15.45 -12.83
C SER A 33 5.49 15.48 -11.30
N ASP A 34 5.03 16.59 -10.71
CA ASP A 34 4.92 16.76 -9.27
C ASP A 34 3.82 15.87 -8.65
N ASP A 35 2.67 15.75 -9.30
CA ASP A 35 1.59 14.84 -8.88
C ASP A 35 2.07 13.39 -8.90
N ARG A 36 2.74 12.96 -9.98
CA ARG A 36 3.33 11.61 -10.06
C ARG A 36 4.34 11.36 -8.95
N ARG A 37 5.19 12.35 -8.64
CA ARG A 37 6.16 12.26 -7.52
C ARG A 37 5.46 12.12 -6.17
N ARG A 38 4.40 12.89 -5.93
CA ARG A 38 3.59 12.80 -4.70
C ARG A 38 2.90 11.44 -4.57
N HIS A 39 2.33 10.90 -5.64
CA HIS A 39 1.72 9.55 -5.62
C HIS A 39 2.76 8.44 -5.42
N GLY A 40 3.90 8.49 -6.12
CA GLY A 40 4.97 7.50 -5.99
C GLY A 40 5.63 7.48 -4.60
N SER A 41 5.88 8.66 -4.01
CA SER A 41 6.45 8.78 -2.67
C SER A 41 5.54 8.21 -1.58
N ARG A 42 4.21 8.28 -1.75
CA ARG A 42 3.23 7.63 -0.87
C ARG A 42 3.25 6.11 -1.01
N GLY A 43 3.43 5.59 -2.23
CA GLY A 43 3.54 4.15 -2.50
C GLY A 43 4.81 3.51 -1.94
N GLY A 44 5.94 4.21 -2.04
CA GLY A 44 7.25 3.71 -1.57
C GLY A 44 7.46 3.82 -0.06
N LYS A 45 7.11 4.96 0.56
CA LYS A 45 7.38 5.19 1.99
C LYS A 45 6.42 4.45 2.93
N ARG A 46 5.20 4.16 2.48
CA ARG A 46 4.17 3.48 3.28
C ARG A 46 3.89 2.05 2.86
N GLY A 47 4.61 1.52 1.85
CA GLY A 47 4.26 0.28 1.15
C GLY A 47 2.80 0.34 0.68
N GLY A 48 2.55 0.72 -0.58
CA GLY A 48 1.22 1.00 -1.14
C GLY A 48 0.01 0.39 -0.39
N ARG A 49 -0.97 1.22 -0.05
CA ARG A 49 -2.12 0.94 0.84
C ARG A 49 -1.81 0.84 2.35
N GLY A 50 -0.75 1.50 2.84
CA GLY A 50 -0.50 1.61 4.29
C GLY A 50 -0.01 0.31 4.92
N ARG A 51 0.75 -0.48 4.17
CA ARG A 51 1.34 -1.75 4.59
C ARG A 51 2.50 -1.45 5.57
N PRO A 52 2.53 -2.02 6.77
CA PRO A 52 3.47 -1.63 7.83
C PRO A 52 4.82 -2.31 7.64
N GLN A 53 5.32 -2.36 6.41
CA GLN A 53 6.65 -2.91 6.15
C GLN A 53 7.70 -2.24 7.04
N VAL A 54 7.53 -0.95 7.37
CA VAL A 54 8.44 -0.24 8.26
C VAL A 54 8.45 -0.82 9.68
N GLU A 55 7.28 -0.98 10.32
CA GLU A 55 7.19 -1.51 11.69
C GLU A 55 7.59 -2.98 11.76
N VAL A 56 7.16 -3.79 10.79
CA VAL A 56 7.55 -5.20 10.70
C VAL A 56 9.06 -5.34 10.49
N ASN A 57 9.66 -4.50 9.65
CA ASN A 57 11.10 -4.53 9.43
C ASN A 57 11.87 -4.05 10.65
N ALA A 58 11.39 -3.03 11.37
CA ALA A 58 12.01 -2.57 12.62
C ALA A 58 12.07 -3.69 13.66
N VAL A 59 10.96 -4.42 13.86
CA VAL A 59 10.93 -5.56 14.80
C VAL A 59 11.86 -6.68 14.34
N LYS A 60 11.92 -6.97 13.04
CA LYS A 60 12.87 -7.96 12.49
C LYS A 60 14.31 -7.58 12.78
N THR A 61 14.67 -6.31 12.60
CA THR A 61 16.02 -5.82 12.92
C THR A 61 16.32 -6.00 14.40
N GLN A 62 15.41 -5.59 15.30
CA GLN A 62 15.59 -5.74 16.75
C GLN A 62 15.71 -7.21 17.17
N LEU A 63 14.93 -8.11 16.57
CA LEU A 63 15.03 -9.55 16.82
C LEU A 63 16.38 -10.11 16.34
N GLN A 64 16.88 -9.68 15.19
CA GLN A 64 18.18 -10.11 14.69
C GLN A 64 19.31 -9.62 15.61
N GLU A 65 19.28 -8.35 16.03
CA GLU A 65 20.25 -7.79 16.97
C GLU A 65 20.24 -8.53 18.31
N LEU A 66 19.06 -8.91 18.80
CA LEU A 66 18.91 -9.69 20.03
C LEU A 66 19.50 -11.09 19.88
N VAL A 67 19.25 -11.76 18.76
CA VAL A 67 19.82 -13.07 18.43
C VAL A 67 21.34 -13.00 18.39
N ASP A 68 21.89 -12.04 17.66
CA ASP A 68 23.32 -11.86 17.52
C ASP A 68 23.97 -11.52 18.87
N GLY A 69 23.30 -10.69 19.68
CA GLY A 69 23.73 -10.34 21.04
C GLY A 69 23.79 -11.55 21.98
N VAL A 70 22.79 -12.42 21.96
CA VAL A 70 22.77 -13.66 22.76
C VAL A 70 23.85 -14.63 22.29
N LEU A 71 24.00 -14.84 20.98
CA LEU A 71 25.00 -15.75 20.42
C LEU A 71 26.43 -15.28 20.72
N ALA A 72 26.65 -13.97 20.71
CA ALA A 72 27.94 -13.37 21.05
C ALA A 72 28.20 -13.29 22.58
N GLY A 73 27.25 -13.72 23.42
CA GLY A 73 27.36 -13.61 24.88
C GLY A 73 27.31 -12.16 25.41
N LYS A 74 26.82 -11.22 24.59
CA LYS A 74 26.67 -9.80 24.94
C LYS A 74 25.36 -9.50 25.66
N VAL A 75 24.41 -10.42 25.61
CA VAL A 75 23.09 -10.30 26.23
C VAL A 75 22.81 -11.55 27.03
N GLU A 76 22.33 -11.37 28.27
CA GLU A 76 21.92 -12.46 29.13
C GLU A 76 20.67 -13.17 28.58
N ARG A 77 20.63 -14.49 28.72
CA ARG A 77 19.54 -15.31 28.15
C ARG A 77 18.19 -14.99 28.79
N ALA A 78 18.17 -14.66 30.08
CA ALA A 78 16.95 -14.30 30.79
C ALA A 78 16.36 -13.00 30.25
N ASP A 79 17.19 -11.97 30.09
CA ASP A 79 16.77 -10.68 29.53
C ASP A 79 16.32 -10.83 28.07
N ALA A 80 17.06 -11.62 27.28
CA ALA A 80 16.70 -11.89 25.90
C ALA A 80 15.35 -12.63 25.77
N ALA A 81 15.04 -13.54 26.70
CA ALA A 81 13.75 -14.20 26.72
C ALA A 81 12.60 -13.19 26.95
N VAL A 82 12.76 -12.27 27.90
CA VAL A 82 11.75 -11.24 28.19
C VAL A 82 11.60 -10.27 27.01
N VAL A 83 12.72 -9.76 26.47
CA VAL A 83 12.70 -8.84 25.32
C VAL A 83 12.06 -9.52 24.10
N GLY A 84 12.43 -10.77 23.81
CA GLY A 84 11.84 -11.54 22.72
C GLY A 84 10.33 -11.72 22.86
N GLN A 85 9.83 -11.95 24.09
CA GLN A 85 8.39 -12.03 24.36
C GLN A 85 7.68 -10.68 24.12
N LEU A 86 8.27 -9.57 24.55
CA LEU A 86 7.72 -8.23 24.35
C LEU A 86 7.67 -7.86 22.86
N LEU A 87 8.76 -8.08 22.12
CA LEU A 87 8.81 -7.88 20.67
C LEU A 87 7.78 -8.78 19.95
N GLY A 88 7.64 -10.03 20.39
CA GLY A 88 6.62 -10.95 19.90
C GLY A 88 5.18 -10.48 20.17
N THR A 89 4.93 -9.82 21.31
CA THR A 89 3.63 -9.23 21.61
C THR A 89 3.36 -7.99 20.77
N TYR A 90 4.36 -7.13 20.60
CA TYR A 90 4.26 -5.95 19.77
C TYR A 90 3.92 -6.29 18.31
N ILE A 91 4.61 -7.25 17.68
CA ILE A 91 4.32 -7.63 16.29
C ILE A 91 2.92 -8.25 16.13
N ARG A 92 2.41 -8.96 17.15
CA ARG A 92 1.04 -9.47 17.16
C ARG A 92 0.02 -8.33 17.22
N ALA A 93 0.26 -7.30 18.04
CA ALA A 93 -0.61 -6.13 18.13
C ALA A 93 -0.66 -5.36 16.81
N VAL A 94 0.51 -5.09 16.20
CA VAL A 94 0.62 -4.49 14.85
C VAL A 94 -0.16 -5.34 13.84
N GLY A 95 0.04 -6.66 13.85
CA GLY A 95 -0.68 -7.57 12.96
C GLY A 95 -2.20 -7.55 13.15
N ALA A 96 -2.70 -7.38 14.37
CA ALA A 96 -4.12 -7.25 14.65
C ALA A 96 -4.70 -5.94 14.09
N GLU A 97 -4.00 -4.82 14.29
CA GLU A 97 -4.43 -3.52 13.76
C GLU A 97 -4.57 -3.55 12.23
N LEU A 98 -3.63 -4.19 11.53
CA LEU A 98 -3.71 -4.36 10.08
C LEU A 98 -4.91 -5.17 9.62
N LYS A 99 -5.19 -6.28 10.32
CA LYS A 99 -6.34 -7.12 9.99
C LYS A 99 -7.63 -6.34 10.15
N VAL A 100 -7.75 -5.54 11.22
CA VAL A 100 -8.90 -4.64 11.42
C VAL A 100 -9.01 -3.66 10.25
N ARG A 101 -7.92 -3.03 9.85
CA ARG A 101 -7.91 -2.08 8.73
C ARG A 101 -8.32 -2.73 7.40
N GLU A 102 -7.80 -3.92 7.11
CA GLU A 102 -8.17 -4.71 5.93
C GLU A 102 -9.65 -5.11 5.97
N GLN A 103 -10.15 -5.53 7.13
CA GLN A 103 -11.57 -5.85 7.31
C GLN A 103 -12.46 -4.63 7.06
N LEU A 104 -12.10 -3.45 7.58
CA LEU A 104 -12.85 -2.22 7.33
C LEU A 104 -12.88 -1.84 5.84
N GLU A 105 -11.75 -1.95 5.12
CA GLU A 105 -11.72 -1.72 3.68
C GLU A 105 -12.62 -2.69 2.91
N VAL A 106 -12.64 -3.97 3.31
CA VAL A 106 -13.52 -4.97 2.71
C VAL A 106 -14.99 -4.65 2.98
N VAL A 107 -15.34 -4.26 4.21
CA VAL A 107 -16.70 -3.86 4.58
C VAL A 107 -17.16 -2.66 3.76
N GLU A 108 -16.36 -1.60 3.67
CA GLU A 108 -16.69 -0.39 2.88
C GLU A 108 -16.95 -0.73 1.39
N ARG A 109 -16.12 -1.61 0.82
CA ARG A 109 -16.29 -2.06 -0.57
C ARG A 109 -17.54 -2.91 -0.75
N LEU A 110 -17.88 -3.74 0.22
CA LEU A 110 -19.11 -4.53 0.21
C LEU A 110 -20.34 -3.63 0.29
N GLU A 111 -20.35 -2.66 1.21
CA GLU A 111 -21.43 -1.69 1.35
C GLU A 111 -21.66 -0.92 0.04
N THR A 112 -20.59 -0.42 -0.58
CA THR A 112 -20.65 0.26 -1.89
C THR A 112 -21.28 -0.62 -2.97
N LEU A 113 -20.91 -1.91 -3.01
CA LEU A 113 -21.47 -2.86 -3.98
C LEU A 113 -22.94 -3.15 -3.68
N GLU A 114 -23.30 -3.37 -2.42
CA GLU A 114 -24.68 -3.62 -2.00
C GLU A 114 -25.60 -2.44 -2.33
N GLU A 115 -25.15 -1.21 -2.08
CA GLU A 115 -25.86 0.01 -2.45
C GLU A 115 -26.07 0.12 -3.97
N GLY A 116 -25.03 -0.16 -4.75
CA GLY A 116 -25.12 -0.20 -6.22
C GLY A 116 -26.14 -1.23 -6.71
N LEU A 117 -26.16 -2.44 -6.14
CA LEU A 117 -27.15 -3.46 -6.46
C LEU A 117 -28.57 -3.05 -6.06
N ARG A 118 -28.75 -2.42 -4.90
CA ARG A 118 -30.07 -1.92 -4.45
C ARG A 118 -30.60 -0.84 -5.39
N ALA A 119 -29.74 0.10 -5.80
CA ALA A 119 -30.09 1.14 -6.76
C ALA A 119 -30.52 0.56 -8.11
N GLN A 120 -29.78 -0.44 -8.62
CA GLN A 120 -30.09 -1.11 -9.88
C GLN A 120 -31.42 -1.88 -9.83
N ARG A 121 -31.71 -2.58 -8.72
CA ARG A 121 -33.00 -3.27 -8.51
C ARG A 121 -34.17 -2.30 -8.35
N GLY A 122 -33.96 -1.16 -7.70
CA GLY A 122 -34.97 -0.11 -7.54
C GLY A 122 -35.31 0.62 -8.84
N GLY A 123 -34.34 0.75 -9.76
CA GLY A 123 -34.56 1.26 -11.11
C GLY A 123 -35.41 0.31 -11.97
N TYR A 124 -35.12 -0.99 -11.91
CA TYR A 124 -35.84 -2.02 -12.68
C TYR A 124 -37.34 -2.09 -12.33
N ASN A 125 -37.73 -1.84 -11.08
CA ASN A 125 -39.13 -1.88 -10.64
C ASN A 125 -39.94 -0.60 -10.91
N ARG A 126 -39.34 0.48 -11.45
CA ARG A 126 -40.09 1.71 -11.81
C ARG A 126 -40.51 1.76 -13.28
N GLU A 127 -39.99 0.87 -14.11
CA GLU A 127 -40.23 0.82 -15.56
C GLU A 127 -41.15 -0.36 -15.98
N ALA A 128 -41.69 -1.11 -15.02
CA ALA A 128 -42.68 -2.18 -15.21
C ALA A 128 -44.03 -1.78 -14.61
#